data_AF-Q47931-F1
#
_entry.id   AF-Q47931-F1
#
_cell.length_a   1.000
_cell.length_b   1.000
_cell.length_c   1.000
_cell.angle_alpha   90.00
_cell.angle_beta   90.00
_cell.angle_gamma   90.00
#
_symmetry.space_group_name_H-M   'P 1'
#
loop_
_entity.id
_entity.type
_entity.pdbx_description
1 polymer ?
#
loop_
_entity_poly.entity_id
_entity_poly.type
_entity_poly.pdbx_seq_one_letter_code
_entity_poly.pdbx_strand_id
1 'polypeptide(L)'
;MTTTPETNSHIPLKVLDHTELFKDEVYTKQFETKREFENGADDAEVNRVLEWTRTWEYREKNFAREALTVNPAKACQPLGRVLAAIGFEGTLPIVHGSQGCVAYFRSHFARHFKEPSRAASTSMTEDAAVFGGINNLVESFANSTALYKPKHIAVSTTCMAEVIGEDLFAYIRTARDQEAITQEFPVSYAHTPSFVGSHLNGYDVMIKGILDMVTAGPDAKAPQTGGKPQLNIFPGFETYLGNLREYRRIR
;
A
#
# COMPACT_ATOMS: atom_id res chain seq x y z
N MET A 1 35.59 -18.36 18.94
CA MET A 1 36.52 -17.24 18.67
C MET A 1 35.95 -16.02 19.39
N THR A 2 36.65 -15.49 20.38
CA THR A 2 36.23 -14.30 21.14
C THR A 2 36.13 -13.10 20.20
N THR A 3 34.94 -12.49 20.13
CA THR A 3 34.63 -11.36 19.24
C THR A 3 34.96 -10.00 19.85
N THR A 4 35.47 -9.95 21.07
CA THR A 4 35.93 -8.71 21.71
C THR A 4 37.40 -8.47 21.37
N PRO A 5 37.77 -7.42 20.60
CA PRO A 5 39.16 -7.19 20.24
C PRO A 5 39.96 -6.70 21.46
N GLU A 6 41.11 -7.30 21.71
CA GLU A 6 42.14 -6.66 22.54
C GLU A 6 42.65 -5.41 21.82
N THR A 7 42.86 -4.33 22.57
CA THR A 7 43.04 -2.94 22.10
C THR A 7 44.26 -2.69 21.19
N ASN A 8 45.07 -3.71 20.87
CA ASN A 8 46.27 -3.61 20.01
C ASN A 8 46.38 -4.73 18.94
N SER A 9 45.29 -5.42 18.61
CA SER A 9 45.32 -6.45 17.56
C SER A 9 45.35 -5.85 16.15
N HIS A 10 46.35 -6.22 15.34
CA HIS A 10 46.42 -5.90 13.90
C HIS A 10 45.42 -6.71 13.04
N ILE A 11 44.60 -7.57 13.66
CA ILE A 11 43.59 -8.37 12.97
C ILE A 11 42.34 -7.48 12.73
N PRO A 12 41.89 -7.30 11.48
CA PRO A 12 40.72 -6.48 11.19
C PRO A 12 39.48 -7.03 11.92
N LEU A 13 38.73 -6.11 12.54
CA LEU A 13 37.47 -6.42 13.23
C LEU A 13 36.51 -7.11 12.26
N LYS A 14 36.24 -8.40 12.49
CA LYS A 14 35.19 -9.13 11.76
C LYS A 14 33.87 -8.95 12.50
N VAL A 15 33.08 -7.98 12.06
CA VAL A 15 31.70 -7.81 12.56
C VAL A 15 30.83 -8.90 11.97
N LEU A 16 30.27 -9.76 12.83
CA LEU A 16 29.32 -10.80 12.44
C LEU A 16 27.93 -10.16 12.28
N ASP A 17 27.17 -10.58 11.27
CA ASP A 17 25.75 -10.26 11.22
C ASP A 17 24.98 -11.10 12.24
N HIS A 18 23.75 -10.68 12.54
CA HIS A 18 22.89 -11.33 13.55
C HIS A 18 22.71 -12.85 13.35
N THR A 19 22.73 -13.35 12.11
CA THR A 19 22.57 -14.79 11.82
C THR A 19 23.77 -15.60 12.30
N GLU A 20 24.97 -15.07 12.14
CA GLU A 20 26.21 -15.73 12.56
C GLU A 20 26.56 -15.42 14.02
N LEU A 21 26.29 -14.20 14.49
CA LEU A 21 26.54 -13.77 15.86
C LEU A 21 25.82 -14.66 16.88
N PHE A 22 24.54 -14.95 16.65
CA PHE A 22 23.73 -15.70 17.60
C PHE A 22 24.01 -17.21 17.63
N LYS A 23 24.93 -17.71 16.80
CA LYS A 23 25.42 -19.10 16.89
C LYS A 23 26.55 -19.27 17.90
N ASP A 24 27.13 -18.16 18.41
CA ASP A 24 28.16 -18.24 19.44
C ASP A 24 27.60 -18.85 20.73
N GLU A 25 28.48 -19.55 21.46
CA GLU A 25 28.13 -20.31 22.67
C GLU A 25 27.45 -19.44 23.74
N VAL A 26 27.90 -18.19 23.88
CA VAL A 26 27.33 -17.23 24.85
C VAL A 26 25.84 -16.99 24.57
N TYR A 27 25.46 -16.80 23.30
CA TYR A 27 24.07 -16.56 22.92
C TYR A 27 23.24 -17.84 22.90
N THR A 28 23.83 -18.97 22.49
CA THR A 28 23.16 -20.28 22.53
C THR A 28 22.75 -20.63 23.96
N LYS A 29 23.69 -20.48 24.91
CA LYS A 29 23.42 -20.67 26.33
C LYS A 29 22.38 -19.67 26.87
N GLN A 30 22.44 -18.42 26.41
CA GLN A 30 21.43 -17.43 26.77
C GLN A 30 20.03 -17.85 26.30
N PHE A 31 19.89 -18.43 25.10
CA PHE A 31 18.60 -18.93 24.60
C PHE A 31 18.10 -20.13 25.41
N GLU A 32 18.99 -21.06 25.79
CA GLU A 32 18.65 -22.19 26.67
C GLU A 32 18.14 -21.71 28.03
N THR A 33 18.86 -20.79 28.68
CA THR A 33 18.42 -20.21 29.94
C THR A 33 17.13 -19.42 29.78
N LYS A 34 16.94 -18.69 28.68
CA LYS A 34 15.69 -17.97 28.40
C LYS A 34 14.49 -18.92 28.30
N ARG A 35 14.69 -20.09 27.68
CA ARG A 35 13.63 -21.11 27.48
C ARG A 35 12.99 -21.56 28.79
N GLU A 36 13.75 -21.58 29.90
CA GLU A 36 13.24 -21.89 31.24
C GLU A 36 12.11 -20.94 31.69
N PHE A 37 12.06 -19.72 31.14
CA PHE A 37 11.09 -18.68 31.50
C PHE A 37 9.97 -18.51 30.48
N GLU A 38 9.98 -19.26 29.37
CA GLU A 38 9.01 -19.11 28.27
C GLU A 38 7.79 -20.02 28.41
N ASN A 39 7.83 -21.04 29.28
CA ASN A 39 6.82 -22.09 29.36
C ASN A 39 6.52 -22.72 27.98
N GLY A 40 7.56 -22.88 27.16
CA GLY A 40 7.47 -23.46 25.83
C GLY A 40 7.20 -24.97 25.87
N ALA A 41 6.50 -25.48 24.86
CA ALA A 41 6.36 -26.92 24.68
C ALA A 41 7.73 -27.60 24.54
N ASP A 42 7.82 -28.86 24.97
CA ASP A 42 9.02 -29.66 24.76
C ASP A 42 9.22 -30.00 23.27
N ASP A 43 10.44 -30.41 22.92
CA ASP A 43 10.80 -30.68 21.52
C ASP A 43 10.02 -31.86 20.93
N ALA A 44 9.61 -32.83 21.77
CA ALA A 44 8.85 -33.98 21.31
C ALA A 44 7.44 -33.56 20.87
N GLU A 45 6.78 -32.69 21.65
CA GLU A 45 5.46 -32.15 21.34
C GLU A 45 5.50 -31.23 20.12
N VAL A 46 6.49 -30.33 20.02
CA VAL A 46 6.68 -29.48 18.85
C VAL A 46 6.84 -30.33 17.58
N ASN A 47 7.67 -31.37 17.63
CA ASN A 47 7.86 -32.27 16.49
C ASN A 47 6.60 -33.08 16.18
N ARG A 48 5.87 -33.57 17.19
CA ARG A 48 4.61 -34.29 17.00
C ARG A 48 3.58 -33.42 16.26
N VAL A 49 3.40 -32.17 16.69
CA VAL A 49 2.48 -31.23 16.05
C VAL A 49 2.97 -30.87 14.64
N LEU A 50 4.27 -30.65 14.45
CA LEU A 50 4.85 -30.38 13.13
C LEU A 50 4.55 -31.51 12.15
N GLU A 51 4.77 -32.77 12.53
CA GLU A 51 4.47 -33.91 11.65
C GLU A 51 2.97 -34.03 11.39
N TRP A 52 2.11 -33.78 12.40
CA TRP A 52 0.66 -33.73 12.20
C TRP A 52 0.24 -32.66 11.18
N THR A 53 0.83 -31.46 11.21
CA THR A 53 0.50 -30.39 10.24
C THR A 53 0.83 -30.75 8.79
N ARG A 54 1.65 -31.78 8.56
CA ARG A 54 2.00 -32.30 7.23
C ARG A 54 1.05 -33.39 6.74
N THR A 55 0.13 -33.86 7.57
CA THR A 55 -0.78 -34.96 7.23
C THR A 55 -1.99 -34.52 6.40
N TRP A 56 -2.64 -35.49 5.74
CA TRP A 56 -3.93 -35.29 5.08
C TRP A 56 -5.05 -34.95 6.06
N GLU A 57 -5.02 -35.49 7.27
CA GLU A 57 -6.00 -35.16 8.31
C GLU A 57 -5.99 -33.66 8.63
N TYR A 58 -4.80 -33.08 8.82
CA TYR A 58 -4.66 -31.65 9.06
C TYR A 58 -5.10 -30.83 7.85
N ARG A 59 -4.76 -31.27 6.63
CA ARG A 59 -5.22 -30.62 5.40
C ARG A 59 -6.74 -30.48 5.38
N GLU A 60 -7.50 -31.54 5.64
CA GLU A 60 -8.97 -31.46 5.61
C GLU A 60 -9.50 -30.45 6.64
N LYS A 61 -8.94 -30.42 7.86
CA LYS A 61 -9.27 -29.40 8.87
C LYS A 61 -8.90 -27.98 8.42
N ASN A 62 -7.76 -27.84 7.75
CA ASN A 62 -7.27 -26.57 7.23
C ASN A 62 -8.17 -26.01 6.11
N PHE A 63 -8.67 -26.88 5.23
CA PHE A 63 -9.59 -26.52 4.15
C PHE A 63 -11.04 -26.31 4.63
N ALA A 64 -11.42 -26.88 5.78
CA ALA A 64 -12.72 -26.66 6.41
C ALA A 64 -12.85 -25.31 7.16
N ARG A 65 -11.85 -24.43 7.09
CA ARG A 65 -11.91 -23.10 7.74
C ARG A 65 -12.87 -22.17 7.01
N GLU A 66 -13.72 -21.49 7.78
CA GLU A 66 -14.66 -20.48 7.25
C GLU A 66 -14.35 -19.04 7.69
N ALA A 67 -13.69 -18.85 8.85
CA ALA A 67 -13.45 -17.53 9.43
C ALA A 67 -11.96 -17.13 9.47
N LEU A 68 -11.08 -18.07 9.80
CA LEU A 68 -9.65 -17.79 9.96
C LEU A 68 -8.94 -17.78 8.60
N THR A 69 -8.30 -16.66 8.26
CA THR A 69 -7.34 -16.57 7.16
C THR A 69 -5.92 -16.55 7.70
N VAL A 70 -5.02 -17.33 7.10
CA VAL A 70 -3.58 -17.39 7.45
C VAL A 70 -2.79 -17.17 6.16
N ASN A 71 -1.78 -16.30 6.19
CA ASN A 71 -0.91 -15.98 5.05
C ASN A 71 -1.68 -15.63 3.75
N PRO A 72 -2.51 -14.56 3.75
CA PRO A 72 -3.31 -14.20 2.58
C PRO A 72 -2.44 -13.83 1.38
N ALA A 73 -2.80 -14.34 0.20
CA ALA A 73 -2.18 -13.99 -1.08
C ALA A 73 -2.91 -12.83 -1.79
N LYS A 74 -3.36 -11.82 -1.02
CA LYS A 74 -3.98 -10.60 -1.56
C LYS A 74 -3.72 -9.41 -0.63
N ALA A 75 -3.72 -8.22 -1.21
CA ALA A 75 -3.76 -6.95 -0.47
C ALA A 75 -5.11 -6.24 -0.66
N CYS A 76 -5.31 -5.12 0.05
CA CYS A 76 -6.55 -4.33 0.02
C CYS A 76 -6.59 -3.28 -1.11
N GLN A 77 -7.81 -2.81 -1.44
CA GLN A 77 -8.05 -1.91 -2.58
C GLN A 77 -7.13 -0.67 -2.66
N PRO A 78 -6.93 0.11 -1.59
CA PRO A 78 -6.22 1.39 -1.73
C PRO A 78 -4.75 1.24 -2.16
N LEU A 79 -4.14 0.05 -1.96
CA LEU A 79 -2.82 -0.27 -2.50
C LEU A 79 -2.81 -0.21 -4.03
N GLY A 80 -3.78 -0.87 -4.68
CA GLY A 80 -3.86 -0.89 -6.14
C GLY A 80 -4.22 0.45 -6.73
N ARG A 81 -5.05 1.20 -6.03
CA ARG A 81 -5.34 2.58 -6.38
C ARG A 81 -4.08 3.45 -6.39
N VAL A 82 -3.21 3.33 -5.37
CA VAL A 82 -1.98 4.12 -5.31
C VAL A 82 -1.10 3.81 -6.52
N LEU A 83 -0.99 2.54 -6.91
CA LEU A 83 -0.26 2.13 -8.11
C LEU A 83 -0.88 2.71 -9.40
N ALA A 84 -2.21 2.69 -9.52
CA ALA A 84 -2.90 3.31 -10.66
C ALA A 84 -2.60 4.81 -10.76
N ALA A 85 -2.73 5.54 -9.65
CA ALA A 85 -2.56 6.98 -9.59
C ALA A 85 -1.14 7.44 -9.96
N ILE A 86 -0.09 6.75 -9.49
CA ILE A 86 1.30 7.12 -9.83
C ILE A 86 1.66 6.89 -11.31
N GLY A 87 0.82 6.17 -12.07
CA GLY A 87 0.98 5.98 -13.51
C GLY A 87 0.66 7.22 -14.34
N PHE A 88 0.03 8.24 -13.75
CA PHE A 88 -0.37 9.48 -14.43
C PHE A 88 0.61 10.63 -14.14
N GLU A 89 0.89 11.43 -15.16
CA GLU A 89 1.89 12.51 -15.07
C GLU A 89 1.55 13.51 -13.97
N GLY A 90 2.55 13.87 -13.15
CA GLY A 90 2.40 14.90 -12.11
C GLY A 90 1.32 14.61 -11.07
N THR A 91 0.92 13.34 -10.91
CA THR A 91 -0.18 12.94 -10.04
C THR A 91 0.30 12.65 -8.62
N LEU A 92 -0.36 13.25 -7.63
CA LEU A 92 -0.20 12.90 -6.22
C LEU A 92 -1.36 12.00 -5.76
N PRO A 93 -1.09 10.75 -5.33
CA PRO A 93 -2.11 9.93 -4.68
C PRO A 93 -2.35 10.41 -3.24
N ILE A 94 -3.57 10.87 -2.94
CA ILE A 94 -4.03 11.15 -1.56
C ILE A 94 -4.99 10.07 -1.11
N VAL A 95 -4.70 9.33 -0.04
CA VAL A 95 -5.63 8.39 0.59
C VAL A 95 -6.32 9.08 1.77
N HIS A 96 -7.58 9.43 1.59
CA HIS A 96 -8.46 9.98 2.61
C HIS A 96 -8.76 8.94 3.69
N GLY A 97 -8.48 9.27 4.95
CA GLY A 97 -8.62 8.36 6.08
C GLY A 97 -7.38 8.28 6.97
N SER A 98 -7.16 7.09 7.51
CA SER A 98 -6.09 6.81 8.48
C SER A 98 -4.70 6.79 7.83
N GLN A 99 -3.76 7.54 8.41
CA GLN A 99 -2.39 7.65 7.90
C GLN A 99 -1.58 6.35 7.96
N GLY A 100 -1.93 5.43 8.87
CA GLY A 100 -1.25 4.13 8.99
C GLY A 100 -1.32 3.32 7.68
N CYS A 101 -2.44 3.41 6.97
CA CYS A 101 -2.62 2.76 5.67
C CYS A 101 -1.57 3.26 4.65
N VAL A 102 -1.38 4.58 4.58
CA VAL A 102 -0.45 5.21 3.63
C VAL A 102 0.99 4.82 3.92
N ALA A 103 1.38 4.76 5.20
CA ALA A 103 2.70 4.26 5.59
C ALA A 103 2.93 2.83 5.07
N TYR A 104 1.96 1.93 5.27
CA TYR A 104 2.05 0.55 4.78
C TYR A 104 2.16 0.47 3.26
N PHE A 105 1.35 1.23 2.50
CA PHE A 105 1.40 1.20 1.03
C PHE A 105 2.74 1.68 0.50
N ARG A 106 3.26 2.79 1.05
CA ARG A 106 4.56 3.34 0.69
C ARG A 106 5.67 2.34 1.00
N SER A 107 5.68 1.74 2.19
CA SER A 107 6.67 0.73 2.55
C SER A 107 6.57 -0.53 1.69
N HIS A 108 5.36 -0.98 1.33
CA HIS A 108 5.14 -2.15 0.50
C HIS A 108 5.77 -1.96 -0.89
N PHE A 109 5.45 -0.85 -1.55
CA PHE A 109 6.03 -0.53 -2.85
C PHE A 109 7.52 -0.21 -2.79
N ALA A 110 7.99 0.52 -1.77
CA ALA A 110 9.42 0.80 -1.62
C ALA A 110 10.23 -0.48 -1.41
N ARG A 111 9.71 -1.48 -0.69
CA ARG A 111 10.38 -2.78 -0.53
C ARG A 111 10.41 -3.58 -1.83
N HIS A 112 9.34 -3.51 -2.64
CA HIS A 112 9.24 -4.21 -3.93
C HIS A 112 10.12 -3.57 -5.01
N PHE A 113 9.95 -2.27 -5.25
CA PHE A 113 10.63 -1.56 -6.33
C PHE A 113 12.01 -1.03 -5.96
N LYS A 114 12.35 -0.96 -4.66
CA LYS A 114 13.55 -0.27 -4.14
C LYS A 114 13.61 1.23 -4.49
N GLU A 115 12.43 1.83 -4.66
CA GLU A 115 12.26 3.23 -5.06
C GLU A 115 11.38 4.01 -4.06
N PRO A 116 11.54 5.34 -3.97
CA PRO A 116 10.64 6.18 -3.19
C PRO A 116 9.19 6.07 -3.69
N SER A 117 8.29 5.65 -2.80
CA SER A 117 6.86 5.53 -3.11
C SER A 117 6.10 6.74 -2.57
N ARG A 118 5.50 7.53 -3.47
CA ARG A 118 4.79 8.77 -3.14
C ARG A 118 3.31 8.50 -2.93
N ALA A 119 2.81 8.87 -1.75
CA ALA A 119 1.39 8.95 -1.42
C ALA A 119 1.24 9.82 -0.15
N ALA A 120 0.15 10.56 -0.05
CA ALA A 120 -0.18 11.37 1.11
C ALA A 120 -1.48 10.89 1.78
N SER A 121 -1.68 11.31 3.02
CA SER A 121 -2.83 10.99 3.86
C SER A 121 -3.53 12.29 4.25
N THR A 122 -4.85 12.24 4.46
CA THR A 122 -5.58 13.34 5.13
C THR A 122 -5.49 13.25 6.66
N SER A 123 -4.99 12.12 7.18
CA SER A 123 -4.64 11.91 8.59
C SER A 123 -5.82 12.11 9.54
N MET A 124 -6.93 11.47 9.21
CA MET A 124 -8.11 11.45 10.08
C MET A 124 -7.82 10.67 11.36
N THR A 125 -8.27 11.22 12.47
CA THR A 125 -8.20 10.67 13.83
C THR A 125 -9.61 10.30 14.31
N GLU A 126 -9.74 9.90 15.58
CA GLU A 126 -11.02 9.50 16.18
C GLU A 126 -12.07 10.62 16.17
N ASP A 127 -11.67 11.90 16.24
CA ASP A 127 -12.61 13.04 16.16
C ASP A 127 -13.42 13.05 14.85
N ALA A 128 -12.82 12.56 13.75
CA ALA A 128 -13.49 12.46 12.46
C ALA A 128 -14.61 11.40 12.47
N ALA A 129 -14.63 10.48 13.43
CA ALA A 129 -15.77 9.57 13.60
C ALA A 129 -17.04 10.28 14.07
N VAL A 130 -16.91 11.47 14.69
CA VAL A 130 -18.05 12.29 15.14
C VAL A 130 -18.46 13.30 14.08
N PHE A 131 -17.48 13.97 13.46
CA PHE A 131 -17.73 15.14 12.61
C PHE A 131 -17.50 14.90 11.11
N GLY A 132 -17.04 13.71 10.72
CA GLY A 132 -16.57 13.42 9.37
C GLY A 132 -15.19 14.02 9.07
N GLY A 133 -14.66 13.69 7.90
CA GLY A 133 -13.30 14.00 7.47
C GLY A 133 -13.16 15.24 6.60
N ILE A 134 -14.20 16.08 6.47
CA ILE A 134 -14.22 17.16 5.47
C ILE A 134 -13.06 18.14 5.64
N ASN A 135 -12.81 18.60 6.87
CA ASN A 135 -11.73 19.52 7.18
C ASN A 135 -10.36 18.88 6.86
N ASN A 136 -10.19 17.59 7.16
CA ASN A 136 -8.98 16.86 6.84
C ASN A 136 -8.71 16.83 5.34
N LEU A 137 -9.73 16.62 4.50
CA LEU A 137 -9.55 16.60 3.04
C LEU A 137 -9.21 18.00 2.50
N VAL A 138 -9.95 19.03 2.93
CA VAL A 138 -9.74 20.41 2.50
C VAL A 138 -8.33 20.88 2.85
N GLU A 139 -7.91 20.68 4.10
CA GLU A 139 -6.57 21.07 4.56
C GLU A 139 -5.48 20.26 3.83
N SER A 140 -5.69 18.96 3.63
CA SER A 140 -4.75 18.11 2.91
C SER A 140 -4.54 18.58 1.46
N PHE A 141 -5.57 19.08 0.80
CA PHE A 141 -5.43 19.64 -0.55
C PHE A 141 -4.59 20.91 -0.55
N ALA A 142 -4.89 21.89 0.32
CA ALA A 142 -4.10 23.12 0.43
C ALA A 142 -2.62 22.83 0.77
N ASN A 143 -2.39 21.95 1.74
CA ASN A 143 -1.04 21.52 2.13
C ASN A 143 -0.32 20.79 0.98
N SER A 144 -1.03 19.91 0.27
CA SER A 144 -0.45 19.12 -0.81
C SER A 144 -0.10 19.96 -2.03
N THR A 145 -0.93 20.94 -2.40
CA THR A 145 -0.64 21.85 -3.51
C THR A 145 0.51 22.78 -3.19
N ALA A 146 0.60 23.27 -1.95
CA ALA A 146 1.71 24.11 -1.50
C ALA A 146 3.05 23.35 -1.45
N LEU A 147 3.06 22.14 -0.87
CA LEU A 147 4.29 21.38 -0.62
C LEU A 147 4.78 20.60 -1.84
N TYR A 148 3.88 19.88 -2.50
CA TYR A 148 4.24 18.92 -3.54
C TYR A 148 4.00 19.43 -4.96
N LYS A 149 3.22 20.51 -5.12
CA LYS A 149 2.90 21.13 -6.41
C LYS A 149 2.47 20.12 -7.50
N PRO A 150 1.54 19.19 -7.21
CA PRO A 150 1.09 18.22 -8.20
C PRO A 150 0.30 18.91 -9.32
N LYS A 151 0.33 18.32 -10.51
CA LYS A 151 -0.54 18.72 -11.63
C LYS A 151 -1.95 18.13 -11.51
N HIS A 152 -2.10 17.05 -10.74
CA HIS A 152 -3.34 16.32 -10.53
C HIS A 152 -3.32 15.64 -9.16
N ILE A 153 -4.44 15.65 -8.45
CA ILE A 153 -4.62 14.85 -7.24
C ILE A 153 -5.59 13.72 -7.57
N ALA A 154 -5.15 12.49 -7.38
CA ALA A 154 -6.08 11.39 -7.27
C ALA A 154 -6.48 11.28 -5.79
N VAL A 155 -7.73 10.91 -5.49
CA VAL A 155 -8.23 10.64 -4.13
C VAL A 155 -8.79 9.22 -4.04
N SER A 156 -8.55 8.54 -2.92
CA SER A 156 -9.29 7.34 -2.53
C SER A 156 -9.42 7.25 -1.03
N THR A 157 -10.03 6.20 -0.52
CA THR A 157 -10.38 6.08 0.89
C THR A 157 -9.68 4.91 1.59
N THR A 158 -9.46 5.03 2.89
CA THR A 158 -9.22 3.86 3.77
C THR A 158 -10.55 3.26 4.22
N CYS A 159 -10.53 2.07 4.84
CA CYS A 159 -11.74 1.49 5.43
C CYS A 159 -12.42 2.38 6.46
N MET A 160 -11.67 3.20 7.21
CA MET A 160 -12.27 4.09 8.20
C MET A 160 -13.20 5.12 7.55
N ALA A 161 -12.74 5.78 6.49
CA ALA A 161 -13.54 6.73 5.72
C ALA A 161 -14.77 6.07 5.06
N GLU A 162 -14.62 4.82 4.61
CA GLU A 162 -15.72 4.06 4.03
C GLU A 162 -16.78 3.64 5.06
N VAL A 163 -16.36 3.24 6.27
CA VAL A 163 -17.27 2.80 7.33
C VAL A 163 -18.10 3.97 7.88
N ILE A 164 -17.50 5.14 8.07
CA ILE A 164 -18.22 6.32 8.55
C ILE A 164 -19.04 7.00 7.44
N GLY A 165 -18.83 6.63 6.17
CA GLY A 165 -19.65 7.06 5.04
C GLY A 165 -19.26 8.42 4.46
N GLU A 166 -17.95 8.72 4.38
CA GLU A 166 -17.44 9.98 3.82
C GLU A 166 -17.87 10.16 2.35
N ASP A 167 -18.38 11.34 1.98
CA ASP A 167 -18.75 11.67 0.58
C ASP A 167 -17.63 12.46 -0.09
N LEU A 168 -16.77 11.75 -0.83
CA LEU A 168 -15.64 12.36 -1.52
C LEU A 168 -16.08 13.41 -2.56
N PHE A 169 -17.20 13.20 -3.24
CA PHE A 169 -17.68 14.13 -4.26
C PHE A 169 -18.08 15.47 -3.63
N ALA A 170 -18.87 15.41 -2.55
CA ALA A 170 -19.27 16.59 -1.81
C ALA A 170 -18.05 17.31 -1.22
N TYR A 171 -17.09 16.57 -0.68
CA TYR A 171 -15.92 17.16 -0.01
C TYR A 171 -14.96 17.83 -0.99
N ILE A 172 -14.77 17.26 -2.18
CA ILE A 172 -13.98 17.90 -3.24
C ILE A 172 -14.63 19.21 -3.67
N ARG A 173 -15.97 19.26 -3.78
CA ARG A 173 -16.70 20.51 -4.07
C ARG A 173 -16.47 21.53 -2.96
N THR A 174 -16.60 21.13 -1.69
CA THR A 174 -16.34 22.03 -0.56
C THR A 174 -14.90 22.55 -0.55
N ALA A 175 -13.90 21.73 -0.90
CA ALA A 175 -12.52 22.18 -1.01
C ALA A 175 -12.32 23.26 -2.09
N ARG A 176 -13.10 23.20 -3.17
CA ARG A 176 -13.13 24.25 -4.21
C ARG A 176 -13.85 25.51 -3.72
N ASP A 177 -14.99 25.35 -3.05
CA ASP A 177 -15.78 26.46 -2.49
C ASP A 177 -15.00 27.24 -1.42
N GLN A 178 -14.14 26.55 -0.66
CA GLN A 178 -13.25 27.14 0.35
C GLN A 178 -11.87 27.55 -0.21
N GLU A 179 -11.69 27.53 -1.54
CA GLU A 179 -10.48 27.97 -2.22
C GLU A 179 -9.19 27.21 -1.81
N ALA A 180 -9.31 26.02 -1.22
CA ALA A 180 -8.15 25.16 -0.92
C ALA A 180 -7.48 24.63 -2.21
N ILE A 181 -8.25 24.56 -3.29
CA ILE A 181 -7.82 24.31 -4.68
C ILE A 181 -8.63 25.18 -5.63
N THR A 182 -8.09 25.44 -6.82
CA THR A 182 -8.84 26.17 -7.87
C THR A 182 -9.97 25.31 -8.42
N GLN A 183 -10.96 25.96 -9.03
CA GLN A 183 -12.13 25.28 -9.61
C GLN A 183 -11.75 24.31 -10.74
N GLU A 184 -10.70 24.64 -11.49
CA GLU A 184 -10.18 23.88 -12.62
C GLU A 184 -9.10 22.88 -12.21
N PHE A 185 -8.63 22.89 -10.96
CA PHE A 185 -7.60 21.96 -10.52
C PHE A 185 -8.12 20.51 -10.65
N PRO A 186 -7.41 19.63 -11.39
CA PRO A 186 -7.92 18.31 -11.69
C PRO A 186 -7.82 17.41 -10.45
N VAL A 187 -8.98 16.87 -10.06
CA VAL A 187 -9.11 15.92 -8.97
C VAL A 187 -9.95 14.74 -9.45
N SER A 188 -9.34 13.56 -9.49
CA SER A 188 -10.07 12.29 -9.67
C SER A 188 -10.28 11.63 -8.32
N TYR A 189 -11.34 10.83 -8.18
CA TYR A 189 -11.59 10.12 -6.93
C TYR A 189 -12.22 8.75 -7.16
N ALA A 190 -12.04 7.84 -6.20
CA ALA A 190 -12.73 6.55 -6.16
C ALA A 190 -12.89 6.07 -4.71
N HIS A 191 -14.07 5.53 -4.38
CA HIS A 191 -14.29 4.80 -3.15
C HIS A 191 -13.57 3.44 -3.20
N THR A 192 -12.75 3.15 -2.19
CA THR A 192 -11.87 1.97 -2.16
C THR A 192 -12.00 1.17 -0.86
N PRO A 193 -13.19 0.60 -0.56
CA PRO A 193 -13.41 -0.18 0.66
C PRO A 193 -12.52 -1.42 0.69
N SER A 194 -11.64 -1.50 1.70
CA SER A 194 -10.66 -2.59 1.83
C SER A 194 -11.31 -3.96 2.08
N PHE A 195 -12.55 -3.95 2.59
CA PHE A 195 -13.36 -5.14 2.87
C PHE A 195 -14.09 -5.68 1.62
N VAL A 196 -13.92 -5.07 0.44
CA VAL A 196 -14.45 -5.57 -0.83
C VAL A 196 -13.29 -5.96 -1.75
N GLY A 197 -13.33 -7.18 -2.30
CA GLY A 197 -12.36 -7.62 -3.31
C GLY A 197 -10.90 -7.61 -2.83
N SER A 198 -10.03 -6.93 -3.59
CA SER A 198 -8.59 -6.81 -3.36
C SER A 198 -7.99 -5.56 -4.01
N HIS A 199 -6.67 -5.36 -3.85
CA HIS A 199 -5.87 -4.37 -4.58
C HIS A 199 -6.16 -4.30 -6.09
N LEU A 200 -6.46 -5.42 -6.76
CA LEU A 200 -6.79 -5.41 -8.18
C LEU A 200 -8.06 -4.57 -8.47
N ASN A 201 -9.11 -4.75 -7.67
CA ASN A 201 -10.34 -3.95 -7.78
C ASN A 201 -10.06 -2.47 -7.53
N GLY A 202 -9.19 -2.17 -6.56
CA GLY A 202 -8.78 -0.80 -6.26
C GLY A 202 -8.05 -0.12 -7.42
N TYR A 203 -7.25 -0.88 -8.18
CA TYR A 203 -6.63 -0.38 -9.41
C TYR A 203 -7.70 0.00 -10.44
N ASP A 204 -8.63 -0.93 -10.72
CA ASP A 204 -9.67 -0.75 -11.75
C ASP A 204 -10.56 0.47 -11.47
N VAL A 205 -11.06 0.60 -10.23
CA VAL A 205 -11.95 1.73 -9.88
C VAL A 205 -11.23 3.07 -9.93
N MET A 206 -9.91 3.11 -9.67
CA MET A 206 -9.14 4.34 -9.81
C MET A 206 -8.88 4.69 -11.28
N ILE A 207 -8.54 3.72 -12.12
CA ILE A 207 -8.44 3.97 -13.56
C ILE A 207 -9.77 4.52 -14.08
N LYS A 208 -10.90 3.91 -13.70
CA LYS A 208 -12.22 4.43 -14.04
C LYS A 208 -12.41 5.89 -13.58
N GLY A 209 -12.13 6.19 -12.31
CA GLY A 209 -12.28 7.56 -11.78
C GLY A 209 -11.42 8.60 -12.50
N ILE A 210 -10.20 8.23 -12.92
CA ILE A 210 -9.34 9.11 -13.72
C ILE A 210 -9.91 9.29 -15.14
N LEU A 211 -10.34 8.19 -15.78
CA LEU A 211 -10.93 8.23 -17.12
C LEU A 211 -12.22 9.06 -17.15
N ASP A 212 -13.11 8.90 -16.16
CA ASP A 212 -14.32 9.69 -16.03
C ASP A 212 -13.98 11.20 -15.96
N MET A 213 -12.97 11.57 -15.16
CA MET A 213 -12.53 12.97 -15.07
C MET A 213 -11.99 13.51 -16.40
N VAL A 214 -11.07 12.80 -17.06
CA VAL A 214 -10.44 13.31 -18.31
C VAL A 214 -11.37 13.28 -19.51
N THR A 215 -12.45 12.48 -19.46
CA THR A 215 -13.47 12.39 -20.50
C THR A 215 -14.75 13.18 -20.17
N ALA A 216 -14.77 13.98 -19.10
CA ALA A 216 -15.93 14.79 -18.75
C ALA A 216 -16.10 16.05 -19.64
N GLY A 217 -15.12 16.36 -20.49
CA GLY A 217 -15.13 17.55 -21.34
C GLY A 217 -16.09 17.46 -22.54
N PRO A 218 -16.51 18.60 -23.10
CA PRO A 218 -17.44 18.65 -24.23
C PRO A 218 -16.94 17.90 -25.48
N ASP A 219 -15.62 17.81 -25.64
CA ASP A 219 -14.98 17.13 -26.77
C ASP A 219 -14.87 15.61 -26.62
N ALA A 220 -15.31 15.03 -25.50
CA ALA A 220 -15.17 13.60 -25.23
C ALA A 220 -15.91 12.69 -26.23
N LYS A 221 -16.92 13.23 -26.92
CA LYS A 221 -17.66 12.55 -27.99
C LYS A 221 -17.32 13.04 -29.39
N ALA A 222 -16.39 13.98 -29.52
CA ALA A 222 -15.99 14.49 -30.82
C ALA A 222 -15.28 13.37 -31.61
N PRO A 223 -15.71 13.08 -32.86
CA PRO A 223 -15.03 12.10 -33.67
C PRO A 223 -13.60 12.55 -33.92
N GLN A 224 -12.63 11.71 -33.57
CA GLN A 224 -11.24 11.97 -33.90
C GLN A 224 -11.07 11.91 -35.42
N THR A 225 -10.94 13.08 -36.04
CA THR A 225 -10.75 13.21 -37.49
C THR A 225 -9.30 13.59 -37.77
N GLY A 226 -8.65 12.90 -38.71
CA GLY A 226 -7.32 13.27 -39.23
C GLY A 226 -6.08 12.71 -38.49
N GLY A 227 -6.22 11.71 -37.61
CA GLY A 227 -5.10 11.06 -36.92
C GLY A 227 -4.78 9.65 -37.41
N LYS A 228 -3.56 9.16 -37.15
CA LYS A 228 -3.25 7.73 -37.26
C LYS A 228 -4.05 6.96 -36.19
N PRO A 229 -4.55 5.75 -36.48
CA PRO A 229 -5.23 4.92 -35.49
C PRO A 229 -4.38 4.76 -34.22
N GLN A 230 -5.00 4.99 -33.06
CA GLN A 230 -4.36 4.81 -31.77
C GLN A 230 -4.98 3.61 -31.03
N LEU A 231 -4.13 2.83 -30.37
CA LEU A 231 -4.53 1.77 -29.47
C LEU A 231 -4.24 2.21 -28.04
N ASN A 232 -5.29 2.26 -27.21
CA ASN A 232 -5.16 2.50 -25.77
C ASN A 232 -4.86 1.16 -25.08
N ILE A 233 -3.85 1.14 -24.22
CA ILE A 233 -3.44 -0.05 -23.47
C ILE A 233 -3.55 0.27 -21.97
N PHE A 234 -4.31 -0.56 -21.26
CA PHE A 234 -4.42 -0.50 -19.80
C PHE A 234 -3.75 -1.76 -19.23
N PRO A 235 -2.55 -1.67 -18.64
CA PRO A 235 -1.77 -2.84 -18.24
C PRO A 235 -2.31 -3.54 -16.99
N GLY A 236 -3.28 -2.94 -16.28
CA GLY A 236 -3.74 -3.43 -14.99
C GLY A 236 -2.73 -3.16 -13.86
N PHE A 237 -2.96 -3.78 -12.71
CA PHE A 237 -2.01 -3.76 -11.59
C PHE A 237 -0.74 -4.53 -11.99
N GLU A 238 0.25 -3.80 -12.50
CA GLU A 238 1.50 -4.36 -13.04
C GLU A 238 2.70 -3.86 -12.22
N THR A 239 3.51 -4.81 -11.73
CA THR A 239 4.65 -4.53 -10.84
C THR A 239 5.98 -4.97 -11.43
N TYR A 240 6.00 -5.41 -12.69
CA TYR A 240 7.20 -5.64 -13.49
C TYR A 240 7.39 -4.52 -14.51
N LEU A 241 8.44 -3.72 -14.30
CA LEU A 241 8.79 -2.62 -15.22
C LEU A 241 9.11 -3.11 -16.64
N GLY A 242 9.59 -4.35 -16.78
CA GLY A 242 9.84 -4.99 -18.08
C GLY A 242 8.58 -5.10 -18.93
N ASN A 243 7.44 -5.47 -18.34
CA ASN A 243 6.17 -5.61 -19.05
C ASN A 243 5.71 -4.26 -19.62
N LEU A 244 5.79 -3.19 -18.81
CA LEU A 244 5.44 -1.84 -19.25
C LEU A 244 6.35 -1.32 -20.38
N ARG A 245 7.64 -1.66 -20.33
CA ARG A 245 8.60 -1.33 -21.40
C ARG A 245 8.31 -2.11 -22.68
N GLU A 246 7.91 -3.37 -22.55
CA GLU A 246 7.62 -4.24 -23.69
C GLU A 246 6.37 -3.80 -24.45
N TYR A 247 5.31 -3.38 -23.73
CA TYR A 247 4.13 -2.79 -24.37
C TYR A 247 4.47 -1.56 -25.22
N ARG A 248 5.46 -0.75 -24.79
CA ARG A 248 5.92 0.41 -25.56
C ARG A 248 6.83 0.05 -26.73
N ARG A 249 7.55 -1.07 -26.64
CA ARG A 249 8.49 -1.52 -27.69
C ARG A 249 7.78 -2.16 -28.88
N ILE A 250 6.69 -2.89 -28.61
CA ILE A 250 5.90 -3.59 -29.64
C ILE A 250 4.94 -2.62 -30.37
N ARG A 251 4.61 -1.49 -29.76
CA ARG A 251 3.78 -0.43 -30.35
C ARG A 251 4.60 0.51 -31.22
#